data_AF-A0A2V8UPQ7-F1
#
_entry.id   AF-A0A2V8UPQ7-F1
#
_cell.length_a   1.000
_cell.length_b   1.000
_cell.length_c   1.000
_cell.angle_alpha   90.00
_cell.angle_beta   90.00
_cell.angle_gamma   90.00
#
_symmetry.space_group_name_H-M   'P 1'
#
loop_
_entity.id
_entity.type
_entity.pdbx_description
1 polymer ?
#
loop_
_entity_poly.entity_id
_entity_poly.type
_entity_poly.pdbx_seq_one_letter_code
_entity_poly.pdbx_strand_id
1 'polypeptide(L)'
;MEVLINNQNEPPSLLKAAHRPAGNWVILKLEGVRSNRSAIGARVRLTAGGRTQIDEVRSGGSYLSQNDFRLHFGLGRATRIKRVEIDWPSGQRQVERGIDGNRIVTIRETSAPVP
;
A
#
# COMPACT_ATOMS: atom_id res chain seq x y z
N MET A 1 14.92 -4.72 -8.91
CA MET A 1 13.87 -4.93 -9.93
C MET A 1 14.48 -4.52 -11.25
N GLU A 2 14.40 -5.38 -12.25
CA GLU A 2 14.76 -5.04 -13.63
C GLU A 2 13.47 -4.95 -14.43
N VAL A 3 13.44 -4.07 -15.42
CA VAL A 3 12.26 -3.86 -16.27
C VAL A 3 12.70 -4.02 -17.71
N LEU A 4 12.01 -4.91 -18.43
CA LEU A 4 12.10 -5.01 -19.87
C LEU A 4 10.91 -4.29 -20.48
N ILE A 5 11.17 -3.35 -21.38
CA ILE A 5 10.15 -2.64 -22.14
C ILE A 5 10.27 -3.09 -23.60
N ASN A 6 9.20 -3.64 -24.16
CA ASN A 6 9.11 -3.90 -25.59
C ASN A 6 8.58 -2.64 -26.28
N ASN A 7 9.44 -1.98 -27.05
CA ASN A 7 9.11 -0.75 -27.75
C ASN A 7 8.51 -1.11 -29.12
N GLN A 8 7.44 -0.42 -29.55
CA GLN A 8 6.91 -0.65 -30.89
C GLN A 8 7.84 -0.02 -31.93
N ASN A 9 8.23 -0.80 -32.94
CA ASN A 9 9.16 -0.44 -34.01
C ASN A 9 10.58 -0.07 -33.56
N GLU A 10 10.96 -0.41 -32.32
CA GLU A 10 12.30 -0.18 -31.78
C GLU A 10 12.79 -1.41 -30.99
N PRO A 11 14.12 -1.60 -30.85
CA PRO A 11 14.67 -2.65 -29.99
C PRO A 11 14.17 -2.52 -28.55
N PRO A 12 14.03 -3.65 -27.83
CA PRO A 12 13.58 -3.63 -26.45
C PRO A 12 14.59 -2.90 -25.56
N SER A 13 14.07 -2.13 -24.60
CA SER A 13 14.88 -1.45 -23.59
C SER A 13 14.96 -2.28 -22.32
N LEU A 14 16.18 -2.59 -21.89
CA LEU A 14 16.43 -3.24 -20.61
C LEU A 14 16.89 -2.20 -19.58
N LEU A 15 16.01 -1.88 -18.64
CA LEU A 15 16.32 -1.01 -17.51
C LEU A 15 16.82 -1.88 -16.36
N LYS A 16 18.14 -1.90 -16.17
CA LYS A 16 18.76 -2.54 -15.00
C LYS A 16 18.82 -1.55 -13.85
N ALA A 17 18.34 -1.96 -12.69
CA ALA A 17 18.59 -1.20 -11.47
C ALA A 17 20.08 -1.24 -11.16
N ALA A 18 20.75 -0.09 -11.26
CA ALA A 18 22.19 -0.01 -11.03
C ALA A 18 22.61 -0.40 -9.60
N HIS A 19 21.69 -0.32 -8.62
CA HIS A 19 21.94 -0.61 -7.21
C HIS A 19 20.76 -1.38 -6.62
N ARG A 20 20.98 -2.19 -5.58
CA ARG A 20 19.87 -2.70 -4.76
C ARG A 20 19.18 -1.51 -4.09
N PRO A 21 17.85 -1.38 -4.18
CA PRO A 21 17.15 -0.29 -3.51
C PRO A 21 17.42 -0.39 -2.00
N ALA A 22 18.05 0.65 -1.45
CA ALA A 22 18.31 0.73 -0.03
C ALA A 22 17.03 1.18 0.69
N GLY A 23 16.61 0.41 1.70
CA GLY A 23 15.47 0.74 2.55
C GLY A 23 14.44 -0.37 2.63
N ASN A 24 13.62 -0.29 3.68
CA ASN A 24 12.55 -1.21 3.96
C ASN A 24 11.25 -0.70 3.33
N TRP A 25 10.29 -1.59 3.13
CA TRP A 25 9.00 -1.29 2.53
C TRP A 25 7.86 -2.03 3.24
N VAL A 26 6.61 -1.68 2.98
CA VAL A 26 5.46 -2.53 3.30
C VAL A 26 4.41 -2.35 2.22
N ILE A 27 3.71 -3.43 1.90
CA ILE A 27 2.52 -3.37 1.06
C ILE A 27 1.31 -3.75 1.92
N LEU A 28 0.31 -2.89 1.97
CA LEU A 28 -0.94 -3.14 2.68
C LEU A 28 -2.02 -3.54 1.68
N LYS A 29 -2.63 -4.72 1.87
CA LYS A 29 -3.83 -5.15 1.16
C LYS A 29 -5.01 -5.00 2.12
N LEU A 30 -5.97 -4.15 1.77
CA LEU A 30 -7.16 -3.95 2.59
C LEU A 30 -8.31 -4.82 2.08
N GLU A 31 -9.08 -5.41 2.99
CA GLU A 31 -10.26 -6.21 2.66
C GLU A 31 -11.46 -5.69 3.44
N GLY A 32 -12.41 -5.09 2.74
CA GLY A 32 -13.65 -4.59 3.34
C GLY A 32 -14.59 -5.72 3.78
N VAL A 33 -15.34 -5.48 4.85
CA VAL A 33 -16.39 -6.37 5.37
C VAL A 33 -17.72 -5.64 5.40
N ARG A 34 -17.77 -4.45 6.01
CA ARG A 34 -18.92 -3.53 5.96
C ARG A 34 -18.82 -2.60 4.75
N SER A 35 -17.61 -2.16 4.45
CA SER A 35 -17.25 -1.42 3.24
C SER A 35 -17.22 -2.35 2.02
N ASN A 36 -17.08 -1.79 0.81
CA ASN A 36 -16.89 -2.60 -0.40
C ASN A 36 -15.67 -3.54 -0.24
N ARG A 37 -15.75 -4.74 -0.82
CA ARG A 37 -14.76 -5.82 -0.59
C ARG A 37 -13.34 -5.44 -0.99
N SER A 38 -13.20 -4.59 -2.00
CA SER A 38 -11.93 -4.07 -2.48
C SER A 38 -11.39 -2.91 -1.64
N ALA A 39 -12.10 -2.48 -0.60
CA ALA A 39 -11.76 -1.36 0.26
C ALA A 39 -11.55 -0.02 -0.46
N ILE A 40 -12.12 0.16 -1.66
CA ILE A 40 -12.00 1.39 -2.45
C ILE A 40 -12.50 2.58 -1.61
N GLY A 41 -11.70 3.64 -1.53
CA GLY A 41 -11.93 4.82 -0.70
C GLY A 41 -11.41 4.70 0.74
N ALA A 42 -10.87 3.54 1.15
CA ALA A 42 -10.23 3.42 2.45
C ALA A 42 -8.90 4.19 2.46
N ARG A 43 -8.73 5.06 3.46
CA ARG A 43 -7.55 5.92 3.60
C ARG A 43 -6.70 5.46 4.76
N VAL A 44 -5.41 5.26 4.48
CA VAL A 44 -4.43 4.77 5.44
C VAL A 44 -3.45 5.87 5.79
N ARG A 45 -3.24 6.10 7.09
CA ARG A 45 -2.10 6.85 7.62
C ARG A 45 -1.12 5.89 8.26
N LEU A 46 0.10 5.84 7.74
CA LEU A 46 1.17 4.97 8.22
C LEU A 46 2.28 5.80 8.85
N THR A 47 2.65 5.49 10.09
CA THR A 47 3.76 6.13 10.81
C THR A 47 4.92 5.17 11.01
N ALA A 48 6.09 5.49 10.48
CA ALA A 48 7.33 4.71 10.64
C ALA A 48 8.57 5.63 10.59
N GLY A 49 9.60 5.31 11.39
CA GLY A 49 10.86 6.08 11.37
C GLY A 49 10.71 7.58 11.61
N GLY A 50 9.71 8.00 12.40
CA GLY A 50 9.43 9.42 12.68
C GLY A 50 8.69 10.17 11.56
N ARG A 51 8.28 9.48 10.49
CA ARG A 51 7.51 10.06 9.37
C ARG A 51 6.13 9.44 9.28
N THR A 52 5.17 10.23 8.83
CA THR A 52 3.81 9.79 8.52
C THR A 52 3.55 9.94 7.03
N GLN A 53 3.05 8.88 6.40
CA GLN A 53 2.63 8.83 5.01
C GLN A 53 1.13 8.53 4.95
N ILE A 54 0.46 9.03 3.92
CA ILE A 54 -0.97 8.82 3.72
C ILE A 54 -1.18 8.33 2.30
N ASP A 55 -1.98 7.28 2.14
CA ASP A 55 -2.46 6.83 0.83
C ASP A 55 -3.88 6.27 0.92
N GLU A 56 -4.53 6.07 -0.22
CA GLU A 56 -5.92 5.64 -0.34
C GLU A 56 -6.09 4.59 -1.43
N VAL A 57 -6.94 3.60 -1.18
CA VAL A 57 -7.27 2.58 -2.19
C VAL A 57 -8.15 3.19 -3.26
N ARG A 58 -7.63 3.30 -4.49
CA ARG A 58 -8.32 3.94 -5.62
C ARG A 58 -8.67 2.92 -6.70
N SER A 59 -9.88 3.02 -7.26
CA SER A 59 -10.38 2.14 -8.31
C SER A 59 -9.85 2.45 -9.72
N GLY A 60 -9.21 3.61 -9.92
CA GLY A 60 -8.77 4.07 -11.23
C GLY A 60 -7.52 4.95 -11.12
N GLY A 61 -6.64 4.85 -12.12
CA GLY A 61 -5.43 5.67 -12.24
C GLY A 61 -5.45 6.61 -13.46
N SER A 62 -6.09 6.18 -14.57
CA SER A 62 -6.32 6.95 -15.81
C SER A 62 -7.22 6.13 -16.78
N TYR A 63 -7.38 6.55 -18.04
CA TYR A 63 -8.16 5.85 -19.08
C TYR A 63 -7.68 4.39 -19.26
N LEU A 64 -8.61 3.43 -19.18
CA LEU A 64 -8.39 1.97 -19.29
C LEU A 64 -7.31 1.38 -18.36
N SER A 65 -6.92 2.07 -17.29
CA SER A 65 -5.89 1.62 -16.36
C SER A 65 -6.48 1.26 -15.00
N GLN A 66 -6.23 0.03 -14.54
CA GLN A 66 -6.58 -0.42 -13.19
C GLN A 66 -5.38 -0.23 -12.26
N ASN A 67 -5.56 0.53 -11.18
CA ASN A 67 -4.57 0.58 -10.12
C ASN A 67 -4.58 -0.71 -9.30
N ASP A 68 -3.40 -1.13 -8.83
CA ASP A 68 -3.31 -2.13 -7.79
C ASP A 68 -4.01 -1.61 -6.51
N PHE A 69 -4.95 -2.37 -5.95
CA PHE A 69 -5.65 -1.97 -4.71
C PHE A 69 -4.75 -2.02 -3.47
N ARG A 70 -3.53 -2.51 -3.61
CA ARG A 70 -2.54 -2.55 -2.54
C ARG A 70 -1.82 -1.22 -2.41
N LEU A 71 -1.65 -0.77 -1.17
CA LEU A 71 -0.96 0.47 -0.84
C LEU A 71 0.51 0.19 -0.52
N HIS A 72 1.42 0.84 -1.21
CA HIS A 72 2.86 0.63 -1.05
C HIS A 72 3.49 1.81 -0.30
N PHE A 73 4.15 1.52 0.82
CA PHE A 73 4.85 2.52 1.62
C PHE A 73 6.33 2.19 1.74
N GLY A 74 7.18 3.17 1.43
CA GLY A 74 8.60 3.13 1.75
C GLY A 74 8.82 3.45 3.22
N LEU A 75 9.58 2.63 3.94
CA LEU A 75 9.89 2.80 5.37
C LEU A 75 11.30 3.37 5.61
N GLY A 76 12.10 3.56 4.56
CA GLY A 76 13.49 4.01 4.68
C GLY A 76 14.30 3.04 5.53
N ARG A 77 14.99 3.51 6.57
CA ARG A 77 15.76 2.64 7.48
C ARG A 77 14.92 1.96 8.57
N ALA A 78 13.64 2.33 8.73
CA ALA A 78 12.79 1.75 9.75
C ALA A 78 12.43 0.31 9.40
N THR A 79 12.68 -0.64 10.31
CA THR A 79 12.35 -2.06 10.12
C THR A 79 10.93 -2.40 10.55
N ARG A 80 10.28 -1.52 11.31
CA ARG A 80 8.95 -1.73 11.87
C ARG A 80 8.10 -0.47 11.79
N ILE A 81 6.82 -0.66 11.54
CA ILE A 81 5.79 0.38 11.49
C ILE A 81 5.25 0.59 12.90
N LYS A 82 5.26 1.84 13.36
CA LYS A 82 4.78 2.18 14.70
C LYS A 82 3.25 2.10 14.77
N ARG A 83 2.57 2.64 13.76
CA ARG A 83 1.11 2.76 13.72
C ARG A 83 0.60 2.80 12.29
N VAL A 84 -0.50 2.09 12.04
CA VAL A 84 -1.31 2.19 10.82
C VAL A 84 -2.72 2.54 11.24
N GLU A 85 -3.25 3.63 10.72
CA GLU A 85 -4.62 4.08 10.98
C GLU A 85 -5.40 4.02 9.69
N ILE A 86 -6.54 3.36 9.71
CA ILE A 86 -7.39 3.12 8.54
C ILE A 86 -8.74 3.78 8.80
N ASP A 87 -9.06 4.79 7.99
CA ASP A 87 -10.42 5.30 7.88
C ASP A 87 -11.12 4.51 6.77
N TRP A 88 -12.11 3.70 7.13
CA TRP A 88 -12.88 2.89 6.18
C TRP A 88 -14.06 3.68 5.58
N PRO A 89 -14.49 3.38 4.34
CA PRO A 89 -15.67 3.99 3.72
C PRO A 89 -16.95 3.83 4.52
N SER A 90 -17.07 2.77 5.33
CA SER A 90 -18.17 2.55 6.26
C SER A 90 -18.25 3.58 7.41
N GLY A 91 -17.24 4.45 7.54
CA GLY A 91 -17.08 5.37 8.67
C GLY A 91 -16.31 4.79 9.84
N GLN A 92 -15.98 3.49 9.81
CA GLN A 92 -15.17 2.87 10.84
C GLN A 92 -13.72 3.36 10.84
N ARG A 93 -13.12 3.38 12.03
CA ARG A 93 -11.68 3.56 12.20
C ARG A 93 -11.05 2.31 12.80
N GLN A 94 -9.94 1.88 12.20
CA GLN A 94 -9.14 0.75 12.70
C GLN A 94 -7.69 1.19 12.87
N VAL A 95 -7.03 0.70 13.93
CA VAL A 95 -5.64 1.03 14.22
C VAL A 95 -4.85 -0.24 14.46
N GLU A 96 -3.82 -0.46 13.65
CA GLU A 96 -2.84 -1.54 13.84
C GLU A 96 -1.50 -0.97 14.32
N ARG A 97 -0.73 -1.76 15.06
CA ARG A 97 0.57 -1.35 15.61
C ARG A 97 1.60 -2.47 15.49
N GLY A 98 2.87 -2.09 15.42
CA GLY A 98 3.97 -3.04 15.47
C GLY A 98 4.03 -3.99 14.28
N ILE A 99 3.70 -3.52 13.08
CA ILE A 99 3.80 -4.32 11.86
C ILE A 99 5.24 -4.30 11.35
N ASP A 100 5.81 -5.47 11.05
CA ASP A 100 7.15 -5.57 10.48
C ASP A 100 7.18 -5.13 9.01
N GLY A 101 8.29 -4.52 8.60
CA GLY A 101 8.54 -4.17 7.21
C GLY A 101 8.93 -5.38 6.34
N ASN A 102 9.21 -5.09 5.08
CA ASN A 102 9.61 -5.99 3.99
C ASN A 102 8.63 -7.14 3.74
N ARG A 103 7.33 -6.85 3.85
CA ARG A 103 6.28 -7.84 3.65
C ARG A 103 5.00 -7.23 3.11
N ILE A 104 4.15 -8.11 2.61
CA ILE A 104 2.76 -7.82 2.31
C ILE A 104 1.94 -8.16 3.55
N VAL A 105 1.04 -7.26 3.94
CA VAL A 105 0.16 -7.42 5.09
C VAL A 105 -1.27 -7.22 4.63
N THR A 106 -2.10 -8.23 4.87
CA THR A 106 -3.54 -8.12 4.64
C THR A 106 -4.20 -7.65 5.93
N ILE A 107 -4.95 -6.54 5.86
CA ILE A 107 -5.73 -6.01 6.97
C ILE A 107 -7.21 -6.07 6.58
N ARG A 108 -7.98 -6.84 7.34
CA ARG A 108 -9.41 -7.00 7.12
C ARG A 108 -10.17 -6.04 8.01
N GLU A 109 -11.20 -5.39 7.45
CA GLU A 109 -12.09 -4.50 8.19
C GLU A 109 -12.79 -5.27 9.31
N THR A 110 -12.68 -4.74 10.53
CA THR A 110 -13.35 -5.33 11.69
C THR A 110 -14.86 -5.05 11.62
N SER A 111 -15.70 -6.03 11.97
CA SER A 111 -17.17 -5.87 12.00
C SER A 111 -17.73 -5.50 13.38
N ALA A 112 -16.91 -5.45 14.42
CA ALA A 112 -17.35 -5.11 15.77
C ALA A 112 -17.78 -3.64 15.86
N PRO A 113 -18.88 -3.31 16.56
CA PRO A 113 -19.11 -1.94 17.00
C PRO A 113 -17.96 -1.55 17.92
N VAL A 114 -17.33 -0.40 17.69
CA VAL A 114 -16.45 0.20 18.70
C VAL A 114 -17.37 0.64 19.86
N PRO A 115 -17.13 0.21 21.11
CA PRO A 115 -17.93 0.63 22.26
C PRO A 115 -17.80 2.14 22.53
#